data_AF-A0A0L8H735-F1
#
_entry.id   AF-A0A0L8H735-F1
#
_cell.length_a   1.000
_cell.length_b   1.000
_cell.length_c   1.000
_cell.angle_alpha   90.00
_cell.angle_beta   90.00
_cell.angle_gamma   90.00
#
_symmetry.space_group_name_H-M   'P 1'
#
loop_
_entity.id
_entity.type
_entity.pdbx_description
1 polymer ?
#
loop_
_entity_poly.entity_id
_entity_poly.type
_entity_poly.pdbx_seq_one_letter_code
_entity_poly.pdbx_strand_id
1 'polypeptide(L)'
;MTKREDMINDIIVAPYLGKSDHVVLIISLSYAYQETGKKEYFNFTKANIEEMRKDLENIRWVDELKCLSGKEAWEKLRKELDRVTEKYVPKMGGSRARRNKWFHRDTLRTVWQKHKLYRRWLQTKNEQNYQAYIRNRNKTTKACRKAKKKLEEMVATQAKTNPKSFWSYMKSKMKSKTGIADLKRSDGS
;
A
#
# COMPACT_ATOMS: atom_id res chain seq x y z
N MET A 1 20.25 -6.59 -18.71
CA MET A 1 20.59 -7.83 -17.98
C MET A 1 21.83 -7.56 -17.15
N THR A 2 21.77 -7.79 -15.83
CA THR A 2 22.84 -7.46 -14.87
C THR A 2 23.98 -8.47 -14.94
N LYS A 3 25.25 -7.97 -14.93
CA LYS A 3 26.49 -8.73 -15.20
C LYS A 3 27.11 -9.46 -13.98
N ARG A 4 26.33 -9.76 -12.94
CA ARG A 4 26.83 -10.31 -11.66
C ARG A 4 25.98 -11.49 -11.21
N GLU A 5 26.53 -12.70 -11.33
CA GLU A 5 25.84 -13.97 -11.03
C GLU A 5 25.66 -14.22 -9.52
N ASP A 6 26.53 -13.64 -8.69
CA ASP A 6 26.54 -13.69 -7.22
C ASP A 6 25.36 -12.95 -6.56
N MET A 7 24.56 -12.21 -7.33
CA MET A 7 23.43 -11.43 -6.81
C MET A 7 22.14 -12.24 -6.68
N ILE A 8 22.07 -13.45 -7.23
CA ILE A 8 20.86 -14.29 -7.20
C ILE A 8 20.94 -15.27 -6.03
N ASN A 9 20.03 -15.16 -5.08
CA ASN A 9 19.97 -16.06 -3.92
C ASN A 9 19.14 -17.32 -4.21
N ASP A 10 18.02 -17.16 -4.93
CA ASP A 10 17.06 -18.26 -5.18
C ASP A 10 16.21 -17.97 -6.41
N ILE A 11 15.80 -19.02 -7.13
CA ILE A 11 14.88 -18.95 -8.27
C ILE A 11 13.75 -19.95 -8.03
N ILE A 12 12.55 -19.45 -7.76
CA ILE A 12 11.35 -20.25 -7.55
C ILE A 12 10.50 -20.23 -8.81
N VAL A 13 10.24 -21.42 -9.34
CA VAL A 13 9.27 -21.63 -10.42
C VAL A 13 7.86 -21.68 -9.83
N ALA A 14 7.06 -20.66 -10.12
CA ALA A 14 5.66 -20.56 -9.71
C ALA A 14 4.71 -21.10 -10.79
N PRO A 15 3.49 -21.53 -10.38
CA PRO A 15 2.49 -22.03 -11.33
C PRO A 15 2.06 -20.96 -12.32
N TYR A 16 1.66 -21.40 -13.52
CA TYR A 16 1.16 -20.57 -14.62
C TYR A 16 0.14 -19.50 -14.19
N LEU A 17 0.22 -18.34 -14.83
CA LEU A 17 -0.75 -17.25 -14.67
C LEU A 17 -1.98 -17.49 -15.54
N GLY A 18 -3.06 -17.94 -14.92
CA GLY A 18 -4.33 -18.12 -15.62
C GLY A 18 -4.28 -19.30 -16.59
N LYS A 19 -4.56 -19.04 -17.87
CA LYS A 19 -4.51 -20.02 -18.99
C LYS A 19 -3.25 -19.89 -19.85
N SER A 20 -2.38 -18.94 -19.55
CA SER A 20 -1.13 -18.78 -20.30
C SER A 20 -0.21 -19.98 -20.04
N ASP A 21 0.52 -20.35 -21.09
CA ASP A 21 1.64 -21.28 -21.13
C ASP A 21 2.92 -20.70 -20.52
N HIS A 22 2.95 -19.40 -20.20
CA HIS A 22 4.09 -18.77 -19.55
C HIS A 22 4.20 -19.17 -18.07
N VAL A 23 5.38 -19.63 -17.70
CA VAL A 23 5.78 -19.95 -16.33
C VAL A 23 6.23 -18.68 -15.62
N VAL A 24 5.90 -18.54 -14.33
CA VAL A 24 6.36 -17.41 -13.52
C VAL A 24 7.66 -17.79 -12.82
N LEU A 25 8.71 -17.01 -13.04
CA LEU A 25 9.94 -17.10 -12.27
C LEU A 25 9.94 -16.02 -11.18
N ILE A 26 10.12 -16.44 -9.95
CA ILE A 26 10.31 -15.55 -8.79
C ILE A 26 11.78 -15.63 -8.43
N ILE A 27 12.51 -14.54 -8.62
CA ILE A 27 13.94 -14.45 -8.35
C ILE A 27 14.15 -13.66 -7.07
N SER A 28 14.86 -14.25 -6.12
CA SER A 28 15.30 -13.57 -4.90
C SER A 28 16.68 -12.98 -5.15
N LEU A 29 16.83 -11.67 -4.99
CA LEU A 29 18.05 -10.93 -5.28
C LEU A 29 18.61 -10.29 -4.01
N SER A 30 19.92 -10.40 -3.81
CA SER A 30 20.68 -9.58 -2.86
C SER A 30 21.32 -8.43 -3.61
N TYR A 31 20.85 -7.21 -3.36
CA TYR A 31 21.46 -6.02 -3.94
C TYR A 31 21.43 -4.87 -2.93
N ALA A 32 22.50 -4.07 -2.93
CA ALA A 32 22.53 -2.84 -2.17
C ALA A 32 21.58 -1.83 -2.82
N TYR A 33 20.43 -1.62 -2.19
CA TYR A 33 19.49 -0.56 -2.53
C TYR A 33 19.46 0.44 -1.40
N GLN A 34 19.58 1.72 -1.73
CA GLN A 34 19.18 2.75 -0.78
C GLN A 34 17.67 2.80 -0.77
N GLU A 35 17.03 2.15 0.21
CA GLU A 35 15.63 2.39 0.47
C GLU A 35 15.46 3.89 0.75
N THR A 36 14.71 4.56 -0.13
CA THR A 36 14.20 5.89 0.22
C THR A 36 13.38 5.73 1.49
N GLY A 37 13.78 6.42 2.55
CA GLY A 37 13.11 6.34 3.85
C GLY A 37 11.61 6.49 3.66
N LYS A 38 10.82 5.63 4.32
CA LYS A 38 9.36 5.72 4.25
C LYS A 38 8.97 7.13 4.70
N LYS A 39 8.42 7.92 3.77
CA LYS A 39 7.93 9.25 4.12
C LYS A 39 6.89 9.11 5.23
N GLU A 40 7.15 9.76 6.34
CA GLU A 40 6.20 9.92 7.43
C GLU A 40 5.29 11.10 7.10
N TYR A 41 4.04 11.00 7.51
CA TYR A 41 3.06 12.05 7.31
C TYR A 41 2.33 12.32 8.62
N PHE A 42 2.03 13.58 8.91
CA PHE A 42 1.23 13.97 10.07
C PHE A 42 -0.21 13.49 9.95
N ASN A 43 -0.74 12.91 11.03
CA ASN A 43 -2.13 12.50 11.10
C ASN A 43 -3.00 13.56 11.78
N PHE A 44 -3.45 14.56 11.02
CA PHE A 44 -4.33 15.60 11.53
C PHE A 44 -5.68 15.09 12.04
N THR A 45 -6.16 13.91 11.58
CA THR A 45 -7.40 13.34 12.12
C THR A 45 -7.28 12.86 13.56
N LYS A 46 -6.05 12.67 14.06
CA LYS A 46 -5.74 12.29 15.45
C LYS A 46 -4.99 13.38 16.21
N ALA A 47 -4.95 14.59 15.68
CA ALA A 47 -4.33 15.72 16.35
C ALA A 47 -5.08 16.06 17.64
N ASN A 48 -4.35 16.38 18.72
CA ASN A 48 -4.96 16.98 19.90
C ASN A 48 -5.13 18.49 19.68
N ILE A 49 -6.18 18.86 18.94
CA ILE A 49 -6.43 20.24 18.52
C ILE A 49 -6.64 21.17 19.73
N GLU A 50 -7.21 20.66 20.82
CA GLU A 50 -7.48 21.46 22.03
C GLU A 50 -6.18 21.94 22.69
N GLU A 51 -5.23 21.02 22.90
CA GLU A 51 -3.92 21.38 23.46
C GLU A 51 -3.09 22.21 22.49
N MET A 52 -3.24 22.01 21.17
CA MET A 52 -2.60 22.87 20.17
C MET A 52 -3.07 24.32 20.30
N ARG A 53 -4.38 24.54 20.44
CA ARG A 53 -4.96 25.89 20.63
C ARG A 53 -4.44 26.52 21.91
N LYS A 54 -4.48 25.78 23.01
CA LYS A 54 -4.01 26.25 24.31
C LYS A 54 -2.53 26.64 24.29
N ASP A 55 -1.66 25.84 23.66
CA ASP A 55 -0.23 26.14 23.52
C ASP A 55 -0.04 27.44 22.70
N LEU A 56 -0.78 27.60 21.59
CA LEU A 56 -0.72 28.80 20.75
C LEU A 56 -1.29 30.05 21.43
N GLU A 57 -2.33 29.93 22.26
CA GLU A 57 -2.94 31.03 23.02
C GLU A 57 -2.00 31.54 24.13
N ASN A 58 -1.16 30.68 24.69
CA ASN A 58 -0.19 31.08 25.72
C ASN A 58 0.98 31.92 25.16
N ILE A 59 1.14 31.99 23.84
CA ILE A 59 2.19 32.78 23.20
C ILE A 59 1.76 34.24 23.13
N ARG A 60 2.61 35.14 23.62
CA ARG A 60 2.39 36.59 23.52
C ARG A 60 2.74 37.11 22.12
N TRP A 61 1.89 36.80 21.15
CA TRP A 61 2.09 37.14 19.74
C TRP A 61 2.40 38.62 19.48
N VAL A 62 1.76 39.52 20.24
CA VAL A 62 2.00 40.96 20.10
C VAL A 62 3.46 41.28 20.37
N ASP A 63 4.03 40.82 21.48
CA ASP A 63 5.42 41.08 21.85
C ASP A 63 6.39 40.39 20.89
N GLU A 64 6.06 39.16 20.48
CA GLU A 64 6.90 38.34 19.62
C GLU A 64 7.00 38.83 18.17
N LEU A 65 5.99 39.56 17.68
CA LEU A 65 5.87 40.02 16.29
C LEU A 65 6.04 41.53 16.09
N LYS A 66 5.91 42.35 17.15
CA LYS A 66 5.88 43.82 17.06
C LYS A 66 7.10 44.46 16.39
N CYS A 67 8.28 43.87 16.54
CA CYS A 67 9.54 44.42 16.02
C CYS A 67 10.06 43.66 14.79
N LEU A 68 9.25 42.79 14.18
CA LEU A 68 9.65 41.96 13.05
C LEU A 68 9.07 42.51 11.73
N SER A 69 9.83 42.38 10.65
CA SER A 69 9.29 42.59 9.30
C SER A 69 8.24 41.52 8.97
N GLY A 70 7.39 41.78 7.98
CA GLY A 70 6.33 40.82 7.59
C GLY A 70 6.85 39.42 7.25
N LYS A 71 8.06 39.34 6.66
CA LYS A 71 8.71 38.05 6.35
C LYS A 71 9.20 37.33 7.61
N GLU A 72 9.84 38.05 8.51
CA GLU A 72 10.36 37.49 9.78
C GLU A 72 9.22 37.09 10.71
N ALA A 73 8.15 37.88 10.76
CA ALA A 73 6.93 37.57 11.50
C ALA A 73 6.28 36.27 10.97
N TRP A 74 6.20 36.11 9.65
CA TRP A 74 5.71 34.88 9.03
C TRP A 74 6.59 33.66 9.35
N GLU A 75 7.92 33.79 9.24
CA GLU A 75 8.82 32.70 9.57
C GLU A 75 8.70 32.27 11.03
N LYS A 76 8.50 33.24 11.94
CA LYS A 76 8.31 32.96 13.37
C LYS A 76 7.00 32.24 13.64
N LEU A 77 5.90 32.72 13.05
CA LEU A 77 4.60 32.05 13.11
C LEU A 77 4.68 30.62 12.58
N ARG A 78 5.33 30.44 11.42
CA ARG A 78 5.52 29.13 10.80
C ARG A 78 6.29 28.19 11.72
N LYS A 79 7.39 28.65 12.34
CA LYS A 79 8.19 27.84 13.27
C LYS A 79 7.38 27.39 14.47
N GLU A 80 6.58 28.27 15.06
CA GLU A 80 5.70 27.90 16.17
C GLU A 80 4.62 26.92 15.75
N LEU A 81 4.02 27.10 14.57
CA LEU A 81 3.05 26.16 14.03
C LEU A 81 3.67 24.79 13.75
N ASP A 82 4.88 24.75 13.18
CA ASP A 82 5.63 23.52 12.94
C ASP A 82 5.97 22.82 14.28
N ARG A 83 6.38 23.58 15.31
CA ARG A 83 6.65 23.08 16.67
C ARG A 83 5.41 22.44 17.29
N VAL A 84 4.28 23.14 17.27
CA VAL A 84 3.02 22.66 17.85
C VAL A 84 2.50 21.46 17.05
N THR A 85 2.64 21.47 15.72
CA THR A 85 2.29 20.34 14.86
C THR A 85 3.13 19.11 15.20
N GLU A 86 4.44 19.25 15.33
CA GLU A 86 5.36 18.17 15.69
C GLU A 86 5.04 17.59 17.09
N LYS A 87 4.62 18.45 18.03
CA LYS A 87 4.32 18.07 19.41
C LYS A 87 2.98 17.34 19.58
N TYR A 88 1.92 17.80 18.90
CA TYR A 88 0.55 17.33 19.16
C TYR A 88 -0.09 16.53 18.02
N VAL A 89 0.56 16.48 16.84
CA VAL A 89 0.05 15.71 15.71
C VAL A 89 0.88 14.44 15.54
N PRO A 90 0.30 13.25 15.76
CA PRO A 90 1.06 12.02 15.66
C PRO A 90 1.49 11.77 14.20
N LYS A 91 2.75 11.40 14.02
CA LYS A 91 3.28 10.93 12.73
C LYS A 91 2.79 9.52 12.43
N MET A 92 2.43 9.27 11.17
CA MET A 92 2.15 7.95 10.65
C MET A 92 3.18 7.57 9.59
N GLY A 93 3.78 6.40 9.75
CA GLY A 93 4.59 5.81 8.69
C GLY A 93 3.76 5.57 7.43
N GLY A 94 4.44 5.56 6.28
CA GLY A 94 3.82 5.35 4.98
C GLY A 94 2.81 4.20 4.96
N SER A 95 1.72 4.38 4.20
CA SER A 95 0.62 3.40 4.11
C SER A 95 1.20 2.01 3.84
N ARG A 96 0.91 1.04 4.72
CA ARG A 96 1.15 -0.37 4.42
C ARG A 96 0.49 -0.70 3.08
N ALA A 97 1.14 -1.54 2.28
CA ALA A 97 0.59 -2.02 1.03
C ALA A 97 -0.84 -2.48 1.26
N ARG A 98 -1.81 -1.81 0.61
CA ARG A 98 -3.23 -2.09 0.84
C ARG A 98 -3.49 -3.53 0.41
N ARG A 99 -3.76 -4.39 1.38
CA ARG A 99 -4.19 -5.77 1.10
C ARG A 99 -5.45 -5.72 0.25
N ASN A 100 -5.50 -6.55 -0.78
CA ASN A 100 -6.65 -6.57 -1.68
C ASN A 100 -7.91 -6.95 -0.89
N LYS A 101 -8.97 -6.13 -0.98
CA LYS A 101 -10.14 -6.18 -0.08
C LYS A 101 -10.90 -7.52 -0.11
N TRP A 102 -10.85 -8.25 -1.23
CA TRP A 102 -11.47 -9.57 -1.37
C TRP A 102 -10.59 -10.72 -0.87
N PHE A 103 -9.31 -10.47 -0.56
CA PHE A 103 -8.33 -11.52 -0.32
C PHE A 103 -8.25 -11.92 1.16
N HIS A 104 -9.21 -12.73 1.60
CA HIS A 104 -9.31 -13.23 2.97
C HIS A 104 -8.36 -14.40 3.27
N ARG A 105 -8.24 -14.77 4.56
CA ARG A 105 -7.35 -15.84 5.06
C ARG A 105 -7.63 -17.19 4.41
N ASP A 106 -8.89 -17.52 4.14
CA ASP A 106 -9.28 -18.79 3.54
C ASP A 106 -8.87 -18.88 2.07
N THR A 107 -9.08 -17.80 1.31
CA THR A 107 -8.60 -17.70 -0.07
C THR A 107 -7.08 -17.82 -0.13
N LEU A 108 -6.37 -17.14 0.78
CA LEU A 108 -4.91 -17.25 0.89
C LEU A 108 -4.46 -18.69 1.18
N ARG A 109 -5.17 -19.42 2.06
CA ARG A 109 -4.87 -20.83 2.36
C ARG A 109 -4.99 -21.71 1.12
N THR A 110 -6.02 -21.50 0.30
CA THR A 110 -6.17 -22.25 -0.96
C THR A 110 -5.04 -21.95 -1.94
N VAL A 111 -4.66 -20.67 -2.08
CA VAL A 111 -3.53 -20.26 -2.91
C VAL A 111 -2.23 -20.90 -2.42
N TRP A 112 -1.95 -20.85 -1.12
CA TRP A 112 -0.75 -21.46 -0.54
C TRP A 112 -0.68 -22.96 -0.80
N GLN A 113 -1.80 -23.67 -0.62
CA GLN A 113 -1.88 -25.11 -0.91
C GLN A 113 -1.65 -25.41 -2.40
N LYS A 114 -2.19 -24.58 -3.31
CA LYS A 114 -1.93 -24.68 -4.75
C LYS A 114 -0.43 -24.59 -5.06
N HIS A 115 0.26 -23.59 -4.49
CA HIS A 115 1.71 -23.42 -4.68
C HIS A 115 2.51 -24.58 -4.05
N LYS A 116 2.10 -25.08 -2.87
CA LYS A 116 2.73 -26.23 -2.23
C LYS A 116 2.64 -27.49 -3.09
N LEU A 117 1.45 -27.80 -3.63
CA LEU A 117 1.24 -28.96 -4.48
C LEU A 117 1.97 -28.85 -5.82
N TYR A 118 2.02 -27.64 -6.38
CA TYR A 118 2.79 -27.39 -7.61
C TYR A 118 4.29 -27.65 -7.41
N ARG A 119 4.88 -27.14 -6.32
CA ARG A 119 6.29 -27.41 -5.98
C ARG A 119 6.55 -28.90 -5.77
N ARG A 120 5.65 -29.60 -5.07
CA ARG A 120 5.74 -31.06 -4.89
C ARG A 120 5.68 -31.79 -6.23
N TRP A 121 4.80 -31.39 -7.14
CA TRP A 121 4.75 -31.95 -8.49
C TRP A 121 6.04 -31.68 -9.27
N LEU A 122 6.60 -30.47 -9.19
CA LEU A 122 7.87 -30.15 -9.85
C LEU A 122 9.03 -31.05 -9.36
N GLN A 123 9.06 -31.39 -8.08
CA GLN A 123 10.09 -32.26 -7.49
C GLN A 123 9.89 -33.74 -7.82
N THR A 124 8.65 -34.21 -7.81
CA THR A 124 8.35 -35.65 -7.95
C THR A 124 8.01 -36.08 -9.37
N LYS A 125 7.56 -35.15 -10.22
CA LYS A 125 7.01 -35.39 -11.57
C LYS A 125 5.94 -36.49 -11.65
N ASN A 126 5.31 -36.83 -10.51
CA ASN A 126 4.30 -37.88 -10.41
C ASN A 126 2.91 -37.35 -10.81
N GLU A 127 2.19 -38.11 -11.62
CA GLU A 127 0.83 -37.83 -12.08
C GLU A 127 -0.17 -37.62 -10.94
N GLN A 128 -0.08 -38.39 -9.85
CA GLN A 128 -0.96 -38.22 -8.68
C GLN A 128 -0.80 -36.82 -8.05
N ASN A 129 0.44 -36.32 -7.98
CA ASN A 129 0.72 -34.98 -7.48
C ASN A 129 0.24 -33.90 -8.45
N TYR A 130 0.31 -34.17 -9.76
CA TYR A 130 -0.26 -33.28 -10.78
C TYR A 130 -1.78 -33.18 -10.65
N GLN A 131 -2.48 -34.31 -10.53
CA GLN A 131 -3.94 -34.32 -10.34
C GLN A 131 -4.37 -33.65 -9.04
N ALA A 132 -3.61 -33.83 -7.96
CA ALA A 132 -3.83 -33.10 -6.70
C ALA A 132 -3.66 -31.58 -6.89
N TYR A 133 -2.63 -31.15 -7.62
CA TYR A 133 -2.43 -29.75 -7.99
C TYR A 133 -3.59 -29.20 -8.82
N ILE A 134 -4.04 -29.90 -9.88
CA ILE A 134 -5.15 -29.47 -10.74
C ILE A 134 -6.45 -29.30 -9.95
N ARG A 135 -6.79 -30.28 -9.10
CA ARG A 135 -7.96 -30.18 -8.20
C ARG A 135 -7.87 -28.95 -7.29
N ASN A 136 -6.70 -28.69 -6.72
CA ASN A 136 -6.49 -27.54 -5.84
C ASN A 136 -6.48 -26.20 -6.61
N ARG A 137 -5.93 -26.15 -7.83
CA ARG A 137 -5.98 -24.99 -8.73
C ARG A 137 -7.43 -24.60 -9.03
N ASN A 138 -8.28 -25.57 -9.33
CA ASN A 138 -9.71 -25.33 -9.59
C ASN A 138 -10.43 -24.84 -8.33
N LYS A 139 -10.16 -25.46 -7.18
CA LYS A 139 -10.67 -25.01 -5.87
C LYS A 139 -10.26 -23.56 -5.56
N THR A 140 -8.99 -23.23 -5.78
CA THR A 140 -8.43 -21.88 -5.59
C THR A 140 -9.12 -20.87 -6.51
N THR A 141 -9.29 -21.22 -7.79
CA THR A 141 -10.00 -20.36 -8.76
C THR A 141 -11.43 -20.08 -8.31
N LYS A 142 -12.17 -21.11 -7.87
CA LYS A 142 -13.53 -20.97 -7.34
C LYS A 142 -13.56 -20.10 -6.09
N ALA A 143 -12.63 -20.29 -5.15
CA ALA A 143 -12.52 -19.49 -3.93
C ALA A 143 -12.24 -18.01 -4.23
N CYS A 144 -11.29 -17.73 -5.13
CA CYS A 144 -10.99 -16.36 -5.56
C CYS A 144 -12.19 -15.67 -6.21
N ARG A 145 -12.92 -16.36 -7.10
CA ARG A 145 -14.13 -15.83 -7.74
C ARG A 145 -15.22 -15.55 -6.70
N LYS A 146 -15.49 -16.49 -5.79
CA LYS A 146 -16.47 -16.32 -4.72
C LYS A 146 -16.14 -15.14 -3.82
N ALA A 147 -14.87 -14.98 -3.44
CA ALA A 147 -14.43 -13.90 -2.57
C ALA A 147 -14.54 -12.53 -3.26
N LYS A 148 -14.23 -12.43 -4.56
CA LYS A 148 -14.47 -11.21 -5.35
C LYS A 148 -15.95 -10.86 -5.43
N LYS A 149 -16.80 -11.84 -5.75
CA LYS A 149 -18.25 -11.65 -5.83
C LYS A 149 -18.83 -11.16 -4.50
N LYS A 150 -18.41 -11.75 -3.37
CA LYS A 150 -18.83 -11.32 -2.03
C LYS A 150 -18.45 -9.87 -1.73
N LEU A 151 -17.25 -9.43 -2.14
CA LEU A 151 -16.85 -8.02 -2.01
C LEU A 151 -17.74 -7.11 -2.85
N GLU A 152 -18.03 -7.49 -4.10
CA GLU A 152 -18.90 -6.73 -5.02
C GLU A 152 -20.33 -6.62 -4.47
N GLU A 153 -20.90 -7.71 -3.98
CA GLU A 153 -22.22 -7.74 -3.32
C GLU A 153 -22.27 -6.82 -2.10
N MET A 154 -21.24 -6.86 -1.24
CA MET A 154 -21.15 -5.98 -0.08
C MET A 154 -21.04 -4.51 -0.47
N VAL A 155 -20.24 -4.19 -1.50
CA VAL A 155 -20.08 -2.81 -2.00
C VAL A 155 -21.39 -2.32 -2.63
N ALA A 156 -22.10 -3.17 -3.36
CA ALA A 156 -23.37 -2.82 -4.00
C ALA A 156 -24.48 -2.57 -2.96
N THR A 157 -24.60 -3.45 -1.97
CA THR A 157 -25.60 -3.32 -0.89
C THR A 157 -25.37 -2.07 -0.04
N GLN A 158 -24.11 -1.72 0.22
CA GLN A 158 -23.73 -0.53 0.97
C GLN A 158 -23.60 0.74 0.11
N ALA A 159 -23.94 0.71 -1.17
CA ALA A 159 -23.70 1.85 -2.06
C ALA A 159 -24.46 3.12 -1.62
N LYS A 160 -25.68 2.97 -1.11
CA LYS A 160 -26.52 4.08 -0.63
C LYS A 160 -26.07 4.59 0.75
N THR A 161 -25.71 3.69 1.66
CA THR A 161 -25.34 4.04 3.04
C THR A 161 -23.87 4.44 3.20
N ASN A 162 -22.98 3.93 2.34
CA ASN A 162 -21.55 4.21 2.33
C ASN A 162 -21.04 4.46 0.89
N PRO A 163 -21.42 5.59 0.26
CA PRO A 163 -21.03 5.90 -1.12
C PRO A 163 -19.50 6.00 -1.32
N LYS A 164 -18.75 6.37 -0.27
CA LYS A 164 -17.27 6.41 -0.32
C LYS A 164 -16.67 5.04 -0.62
N SER A 165 -17.23 3.97 -0.06
CA SER A 165 -16.77 2.59 -0.31
C SER A 165 -16.97 2.16 -1.76
N PHE A 166 -18.12 2.52 -2.34
CA PHE A 166 -18.47 2.26 -3.73
C PHE A 166 -17.54 3.00 -4.69
N TRP A 167 -17.38 4.31 -4.53
CA TRP A 167 -16.49 5.10 -5.37
C TRP A 167 -15.02 4.69 -5.20
N SER A 168 -14.61 4.26 -4.00
CA SER A 168 -13.30 3.66 -3.78
C SER A 168 -13.11 2.36 -4.58
N TYR A 169 -14.13 1.51 -4.64
CA TYR A 169 -14.10 0.28 -5.43
C TYR A 169 -14.05 0.59 -6.92
N MET A 170 -14.91 1.47 -7.42
CA MET A 170 -14.95 1.89 -8.83
C MET A 170 -13.61 2.47 -9.28
N LYS A 171 -13.03 3.41 -8.52
CA LYS A 171 -11.70 3.97 -8.80
C LYS A 171 -10.61 2.90 -8.87
N SER A 172 -10.70 1.83 -8.07
CA SER A 172 -9.73 0.72 -8.14
C SER A 172 -9.85 -0.14 -9.40
N LYS A 173 -10.95 -0.02 -10.15
CA LYS A 173 -11.22 -0.74 -11.41
C LYS A 173 -10.97 0.10 -12.65
N MET A 174 -10.93 1.42 -12.50
CA MET A 174 -10.63 2.35 -13.59
C MET A 174 -9.16 2.21 -14.02
N LYS A 175 -8.92 2.27 -15.33
CA LYS A 175 -7.56 2.20 -15.91
C LYS A 175 -6.82 3.53 -15.78
N SER A 176 -7.55 4.65 -15.74
CA SER A 176 -7.01 5.98 -15.53
C SER A 176 -6.70 6.21 -14.05
N LYS A 177 -5.43 6.40 -13.73
CA LYS A 177 -5.02 6.96 -12.44
C LYS A 177 -5.09 8.48 -12.58
N THR A 178 -6.04 9.11 -11.91
CA THR A 178 -6.08 10.58 -11.77
C THR A 178 -5.00 10.98 -10.76
N GLY A 179 -3.74 10.92 -11.18
CA GLY A 179 -2.63 11.54 -10.49
C GLY A 179 -2.20 12.75 -11.31
N ILE A 180 -2.21 13.93 -10.69
CA ILE A 180 -1.42 15.05 -11.21
C ILE A 180 0.02 14.56 -11.19
N ALA A 181 0.72 14.60 -12.32
CA ALA A 181 2.12 14.21 -12.37
C ALA A 181 2.92 15.14 -11.46
N ASP A 182 3.88 14.59 -10.71
CA ASP A 182 4.78 15.40 -9.89
C ASP A 182 5.52 16.41 -10.79
N LEU A 183 5.50 17.69 -10.41
CA LEU A 183 6.32 18.72 -11.04
C LEU A 183 7.79 18.38 -10.76
N LYS A 184 8.53 18.03 -11.81
CA LYS A 184 9.93 17.60 -11.70
C LYS A 184 10.92 18.77 -11.68
N ARG A 185 10.46 19.98 -11.99
CA ARG A 185 11.29 21.18 -12.00
C ARG A 185 11.13 21.97 -10.71
N SER A 186 12.24 22.51 -10.22
CA SER A 186 12.26 23.39 -9.05
C SER A 186 11.56 24.73 -9.27
N ASP A 187 11.27 25.10 -10.52
CA ASP A 187 10.63 26.37 -10.91
C ASP A 187 9.13 26.27 -11.21
N GLY A 188 8.55 25.06 -11.11
CA GLY A 188 7.12 24.84 -11.33
C GLY A 188 6.67 24.89 -12.79
N SER A 189 7.60 24.79 -13.76
CA SER A 189 7.29 24.69 -15.20
C SER A 189 7.48 23.29 -15.79
#